data_AF-T0JP27-F1
#
_entry.id   AF-T0JP27-F1
#
_cell.length_a   1.000
_cell.length_b   1.000
_cell.length_c   1.000
_cell.angle_alpha   90.00
_cell.angle_beta   90.00
_cell.angle_gamma   90.00
#
_symmetry.space_group_name_H-M   'P 1'
#
loop_
_entity.id
_entity.type
_entity.pdbx_description
1 polymer ?
#
loop_
_entity_poly.entity_id
_entity_poly.type
_entity_poly.pdbx_seq_one_letter_code
_entity_poly.pdbx_strand_id
1 'polypeptide(L)' 'MRDFHGVIEALKFYLAKDKKTKILDKDVATALKMTQANFATTKRRNSTPYKNVLEFCKDKDLCCGEVFFD' A
#
# COMPACT_ATOMS: atom_id res chain seq x y z
N MET A 1 -10.95 7.21 -8.24
CA MET A 1 -9.75 7.14 -7.38
C MET A 1 -10.08 6.17 -6.27
N ARG A 2 -9.29 5.10 -6.12
CA ARG A 2 -9.52 4.08 -5.09
C ARG A 2 -9.41 4.72 -3.71
N ASP A 3 -10.28 4.32 -2.79
CA ASP A 3 -10.09 4.62 -1.37
C ASP A 3 -8.87 3.85 -0.84
N PHE A 4 -8.49 4.13 0.41
CA PHE A 4 -7.27 3.57 0.96
C PHE A 4 -7.31 2.02 1.01
N HIS A 5 -8.47 1.40 1.17
CA HIS A 5 -8.57 -0.06 1.15
C HIS A 5 -8.29 -0.62 -0.25
N GLY A 6 -8.83 0.00 -1.29
CA GLY A 6 -8.53 -0.39 -2.68
C GLY A 6 -7.05 -0.17 -3.04
N VAL A 7 -6.43 0.89 -2.53
CA VAL A 7 -4.97 1.10 -2.65
C VAL A 7 -4.20 -0.01 -1.95
N ILE A 8 -4.59 -0.40 -0.72
CA ILE A 8 -3.96 -1.51 0.01
C ILE A 8 -4.03 -2.82 -0.77
N GLU A 9 -5.16 -3.11 -1.42
CA GLU A 9 -5.31 -4.33 -2.24
C GLU A 9 -4.38 -4.32 -3.45
N ALA A 10 -4.29 -3.19 -4.15
CA ALA A 10 -3.32 -3.02 -5.24
C ALA A 10 -1.88 -3.22 -4.73
N LEU A 11 -1.52 -2.58 -3.62
CA LEU A 11 -0.20 -2.73 -3.00
C LEU A 11 0.09 -4.20 -2.64
N LYS A 12 -0.88 -4.92 -2.06
CA LYS A 12 -0.73 -6.35 -1.75
C LYS A 12 -0.50 -7.19 -3.00
N PHE A 13 -1.21 -6.90 -4.09
CA PHE A 13 -1.03 -7.60 -5.36
C PHE A 13 0.40 -7.41 -5.90
N TYR A 14 0.91 -6.18 -5.89
CA TYR A 14 2.28 -5.90 -6.33
C TYR A 14 3.34 -6.49 -5.37
N LEU A 15 3.11 -6.43 -4.07
CA LEU A 15 3.99 -7.06 -3.08
C LEU A 15 4.00 -8.59 -3.17
N ALA A 16 2.88 -9.20 -3.59
CA ALA A 16 2.76 -10.64 -3.76
C ALA A 16 3.50 -11.13 -5.02
N LYS A 17 3.74 -10.29 -6.04
CA LYS A 17 4.54 -10.70 -7.21
C LYS A 17 5.95 -11.18 -6.83
N ASP A 18 6.56 -10.56 -5.83
CA ASP A 18 7.89 -10.92 -5.32
C ASP A 18 7.89 -12.11 -4.34
N LYS A 19 6.72 -12.50 -3.80
CA LYS A 19 6.61 -13.50 -2.73
C LYS A 19 5.52 -14.53 -3.02
N LYS A 20 5.88 -15.82 -2.98
CA LYS A 20 4.92 -16.94 -2.98
C LYS A 20 4.02 -17.02 -1.72
N THR A 21 4.08 -16.02 -0.84
CA THR A 21 3.37 -15.99 0.44
C THR A 21 2.34 -14.88 0.48
N LYS A 22 1.25 -15.12 1.22
CA LYS A 22 0.17 -14.16 1.41
C LYS A 22 0.70 -12.89 2.08
N ILE A 23 0.57 -11.76 1.41
CA ILE A 23 0.96 -10.45 1.96
C ILE A 23 -0.05 -10.05 3.04
N LEU A 24 0.47 -9.77 4.24
CA LEU A 24 -0.32 -9.33 5.38
C LEU A 24 -0.29 -7.81 5.50
N ASP A 25 -1.22 -7.26 6.29
CA ASP A 25 -1.26 -5.81 6.55
C ASP A 25 0.06 -5.28 7.14
N LYS A 26 0.78 -6.12 7.89
CA LYS A 26 2.11 -5.78 8.43
C LYS A 26 3.16 -5.57 7.33
N ASP A 27 3.12 -6.36 6.25
CA ASP A 27 4.05 -6.24 5.13
C ASP A 27 3.77 -4.95 4.34
N VAL A 28 2.49 -4.61 4.15
CA VAL A 28 2.08 -3.34 3.54
C VAL A 28 2.52 -2.16 4.40
N ALA A 29 2.35 -2.24 5.73
CA ALA A 29 2.82 -1.20 6.65
C ALA A 29 4.34 -0.99 6.52
N THR A 30 5.12 -2.07 6.50
CA THR A 30 6.58 -2.01 6.29
C THR A 30 6.93 -1.41 4.92
N ALA A 31 6.24 -1.81 3.86
CA ALA A 31 6.46 -1.30 2.51
C ALA A 31 6.17 0.21 2.40
N LEU A 32 5.16 0.69 3.13
CA LEU A 32 4.84 2.11 3.26
C LEU A 32 5.73 2.85 4.27
N LYS A 33 6.75 2.21 4.85
CA LYS A 33 7.61 2.76 5.91
C LYS A 33 6.81 3.29 7.11
N MET A 34 5.69 2.62 7.42
CA MET A 34 4.81 2.95 8.54
C MET A 34 4.90 1.87 9.63
N THR A 35 4.68 2.26 10.87
CA THR A 35 4.43 1.29 11.94
C THR A 35 3.06 0.65 11.76
N GLN A 36 2.90 -0.59 12.23
CA GLN A 36 1.62 -1.29 12.16
C GLN A 36 0.48 -0.53 12.87
N ALA A 37 0.80 0.16 13.98
CA ALA A 37 -0.14 1.00 14.71
C ALA A 37 -0.61 2.22 13.89
N ASN A 38 0.32 2.91 13.22
CA ASN A 38 -0.02 4.02 12.33
C ASN A 38 -0.85 3.53 11.15
N PHE A 39 -0.45 2.43 10.52
CA PHE A 39 -1.20 1.84 9.40
C PHE A 39 -2.63 1.46 9.81
N ALA A 40 -2.82 0.78 10.95
CA ALA A 40 -4.15 0.42 11.45
C ALA A 40 -5.03 1.64 11.74
N THR A 41 -4.44 2.72 12.28
CA THR A 41 -5.14 3.98 12.55
C THR A 41 -5.54 4.67 11.25
N THR A 42 -4.62 4.78 10.30
CA THR A 42 -4.82 5.37 8.98
C THR A 42 -5.88 4.60 8.17
N LYS A 43 -5.84 3.26 8.23
CA LYS A 43 -6.83 2.36 7.65
C LYS A 43 -8.22 2.57 8.26
N ARG A 44 -8.32 2.65 9.60
CA ARG A 44 -9.58 2.96 10.29
C ARG A 44 -10.15 4.33 9.93
N ARG A 45 -9.30 5.33 9.74
CA ARG A 45 -9.70 6.68 9.33
C ARG A 45 -9.99 6.80 7.83
N ASN A 46 -9.78 5.73 7.06
CA ASN A 46 -9.84 5.71 5.60
C ASN A 46 -9.06 6.87 4.95
N SER A 47 -7.93 7.26 5.56
CA SER A 47 -7.11 8.36 5.08
C SER A 47 -5.97 7.78 4.26
N THR A 48 -5.84 8.16 3.00
CA THR A 48 -4.77 7.63 2.14
C THR A 48 -3.46 8.38 2.40
N PRO A 49 -2.38 7.70 2.86
CA PRO A 49 -1.08 8.32 3.07
C PRO A 49 -0.36 8.46 1.72
N TYR A 50 -0.78 9.44 0.92
CA TYR A 50 -0.30 9.64 -0.46
C TYR A 50 1.22 9.68 -0.57
N LYS A 51 1.91 10.36 0.35
CA LYS A 51 3.37 10.44 0.36
C LYS A 51 4.02 9.07 0.46
N ASN A 52 3.58 8.24 1.40
CA ASN A 52 4.14 6.91 1.63
C ASN A 52 3.89 5.97 0.45
N VAL A 53 2.69 6.05 -0.14
CA VAL A 53 2.34 5.25 -1.33
C VAL A 53 3.18 5.71 -2.54
N LEU A 54 3.36 7.01 -2.75
CA LEU A 54 4.21 7.54 -3.81
C LEU A 54 5.67 7.13 -3.64
N GLU A 55 6.21 7.16 -2.41
CA GLU A 55 7.55 6.65 -2.12
C GLU A 55 7.67 5.15 -2.43
N PHE A 56 6.66 4.36 -2.07
CA PHE A 56 6.61 2.94 -2.42
C PHE A 56 6.59 2.73 -3.94
N CYS A 57 5.75 3.47 -4.66
CA CYS A 57 5.70 3.39 -6.12
C CYS A 57 7.04 3.73 -6.75
N LYS A 58 7.74 4.74 -6.23
CA LYS A 58 9.09 5.10 -6.69
C LYS A 58 10.11 4.00 -6.41
N ASP A 59 10.07 3.39 -5.23
CA ASP A 59 11.00 2.33 -4.82
C ASP A 59 10.82 1.05 -5.65
N LYS A 60 9.57 0.73 -6.01
CA LYS A 60 9.20 -0.45 -6.78
C LYS A 60 9.06 -0.21 -8.30
N ASP A 61 9.39 1.00 -8.77
CA ASP A 61 9.20 1.43 -10.17
C ASP A 61 7.77 1.16 -10.70
N LEU A 62 6.77 1.44 -9.86
CA LEU A 62 5.36 1.22 -10.17
C LEU A 62 4.69 2.49 -10.69
N CYS A 63 3.80 2.32 -11.65
CA CYS A 63 2.93 3.40 -12.10
C CYS A 63 1.89 3.73 -11.03
N CYS A 64 1.85 5.00 -10.61
CA CYS A 64 0.85 5.47 -9.64
C CYS A 64 -0.58 5.37 -10.18
N GLY A 65 -0.75 5.48 -11.51
CA GLY A 65 -2.03 5.27 -12.18
C GLY A 65 -2.64 3.92 -11.79
N GLU A 66 -1.89 2.85 -11.95
CA GLU A 66 -2.32 1.47 -11.65
C GLU A 66 -2.64 1.21 -10.17
N VAL A 67 -2.09 2.03 -9.27
CA VAL A 67 -2.28 1.87 -7.81
C VAL A 67 -3.50 2.66 -7.32
N PHE A 68 -3.72 3.86 -7.86
CA PHE A 68 -4.77 4.77 -7.43
C PHE A 68 -6.02 4.78 -8.32
N PHE A 69 -5.89 4.30 -9.55
CA PHE A 69 -6.92 4.32 -10.58
C PHE A 69 -7.05 2.91 -11.16
N ASP A 70 -8.27 2.54 -11.51
CA ASP A 70 -8.61 1.37 -12.33
C ASP A 70 -9.12 1.93 -13.66
#